data_AF-A0A396GH77-F1
#
_entry.id   AF-A0A396GH77-F1
#
_cell.length_a   1.000
_cell.length_b   1.000
_cell.length_c   1.000
_cell.angle_alpha   90.00
_cell.angle_beta   90.00
_cell.angle_gamma   90.00
#
_symmetry.space_group_name_H-M   'P 1'
#
loop_
_entity.id
_entity.type
_entity.pdbx_description
1 polymer ?
#
loop_
_entity_poly.entity_id
_entity_poly.type
_entity_poly.pdbx_seq_one_letter_code
_entity_poly.pdbx_strand_id
1 'polypeptide(L)'
;METPIHQVLKMERPKEFIAAITDQKDLWKLSVRVKDKWTVVKDGKEHLELLIVDAKGHDIQVLIPTAYKSVYDKTLEVNSTYTLTNFHVVKNDVLFKVSDHKYKLIWTGGTTAVDVNLNDISNTHIKYKPFAEIVSSKWRPDLLVNVIGVVQDMGYCQLNEGKKLQVNFTMKDIRFSYTLVIILQYLLPYNFFLRVFNQLKFLSCYDSL
;
A
#
# COMPACT_ATOMS: atom_id res chain seq x y z
N MET A 1 -38.61 -43.35 9.65
CA MET A 1 -38.78 -42.21 8.72
C MET A 1 -37.78 -41.17 9.15
N GLU A 2 -36.60 -41.17 8.52
CA GLU A 2 -35.55 -40.20 8.81
C GLU A 2 -35.78 -38.97 7.92
N THR A 3 -35.88 -37.80 8.53
CA THR A 3 -35.90 -36.52 7.82
C THR A 3 -34.58 -36.35 7.05
N PRO A 4 -34.61 -35.96 5.76
CA PRO A 4 -33.39 -35.69 5.02
C PRO A 4 -32.71 -34.49 5.67
N ILE A 5 -31.45 -34.65 6.04
CA ILE A 5 -30.58 -33.57 6.51
C ILE A 5 -30.55 -32.54 5.39
N HIS A 6 -31.34 -31.48 5.55
CA HIS A 6 -31.21 -30.27 4.77
C HIS A 6 -29.73 -29.89 4.85
N GLN A 7 -29.05 -30.04 3.71
CA GLN A 7 -27.80 -29.36 3.43
C GLN A 7 -28.12 -27.87 3.63
N VAL A 8 -27.84 -27.37 4.83
CA VAL A 8 -27.87 -25.94 5.11
C VAL A 8 -26.84 -25.37 4.15
N LEU A 9 -27.30 -24.84 3.02
CA LEU A 9 -26.47 -24.05 2.12
C LEU A 9 -25.94 -22.92 3.00
N LYS A 10 -24.70 -23.06 3.43
CA LYS A 10 -23.98 -22.03 4.16
C LYS A 10 -23.89 -20.87 3.19
N MET A 11 -24.84 -19.93 3.28
CA MET A 11 -24.90 -18.77 2.41
C MET A 11 -23.62 -17.96 2.64
N GLU A 12 -22.61 -18.23 1.82
CA GLU A 12 -21.41 -17.44 1.84
C GLU A 12 -21.71 -16.08 1.25
N ARG A 13 -21.36 -15.03 1.98
CA ARG A 13 -21.43 -13.68 1.46
C ARG A 13 -20.63 -13.59 0.15
N PRO A 14 -21.15 -12.94 -0.88
CA PRO A 14 -20.41 -12.76 -2.13
C PRO A 14 -19.18 -11.89 -1.90
N LYS A 15 -18.12 -12.17 -2.65
CA LYS A 15 -16.93 -11.31 -2.71
C LYS A 15 -17.24 -10.08 -3.57
N GLU A 16 -16.88 -8.91 -3.07
CA GLU A 16 -17.07 -7.63 -3.75
C GLU A 16 -15.72 -6.98 -4.11
N PHE A 17 -15.80 -5.98 -4.98
CA PHE A 17 -14.65 -5.21 -5.45
C PHE A 17 -14.43 -3.97 -4.59
N ILE A 18 -13.20 -3.47 -4.56
CA ILE A 18 -12.82 -2.30 -3.79
C ILE A 18 -13.61 -1.07 -4.25
N ALA A 19 -13.87 -0.93 -5.55
CA ALA A 19 -14.64 0.19 -6.09
C ALA A 19 -16.07 0.32 -5.53
N ALA A 20 -16.64 -0.76 -4.98
CA ALA A 20 -17.98 -0.74 -4.39
C ALA A 20 -18.00 -0.24 -2.93
N ILE A 21 -16.83 -0.08 -2.29
CA ILE A 21 -16.74 0.25 -0.86
C ILE A 21 -17.33 1.63 -0.58
N THR A 22 -18.24 1.66 0.39
CA THR A 22 -18.88 2.86 0.94
C THR A 22 -19.01 2.78 2.45
N ASP A 23 -19.38 3.87 3.10
CA ASP A 23 -19.67 3.98 4.54
C ASP A 23 -21.13 3.61 4.90
N GLN A 24 -21.94 3.15 3.94
CA GLN A 24 -23.35 2.83 4.14
C GLN A 24 -23.60 1.36 4.48
N LYS A 25 -22.56 0.53 4.41
CA LYS A 25 -22.62 -0.92 4.61
C LYS A 25 -21.52 -1.35 5.56
N ASP A 26 -21.87 -2.18 6.53
CA ASP A 26 -20.94 -2.62 7.57
C ASP A 26 -20.22 -3.94 7.24
N LEU A 27 -20.85 -4.80 6.42
CA LEU A 27 -20.35 -6.15 6.15
C LEU A 27 -19.81 -6.26 4.73
N TRP A 28 -18.49 -6.32 4.63
CA TRP A 28 -17.78 -6.50 3.36
C TRP A 28 -17.02 -7.83 3.34
N LYS A 29 -16.91 -8.43 2.16
CA LYS A 29 -15.99 -9.54 1.87
C LYS A 29 -15.21 -9.19 0.61
N LEU A 30 -13.90 -9.03 0.74
CA LEU A 30 -13.03 -8.64 -0.38
C LEU A 30 -12.00 -9.74 -0.65
N SER A 31 -11.67 -9.96 -1.91
CA SER A 31 -10.48 -10.73 -2.30
C SER A 31 -9.45 -9.77 -2.85
N VAL A 32 -8.29 -9.70 -2.19
CA VAL A 32 -7.28 -8.67 -2.44
C VAL A 32 -5.87 -9.23 -2.39
N ARG A 33 -4.94 -8.55 -3.07
CA ARG A 33 -3.51 -8.72 -2.90
C ARG A 33 -2.95 -7.58 -2.05
N VAL A 34 -2.01 -7.90 -1.16
CA VAL A 34 -1.19 -6.88 -0.50
C VAL A 34 -0.17 -6.36 -1.52
N LYS A 35 -0.36 -5.13 -2.00
CA LYS A 35 0.55 -4.46 -2.92
C LYS A 35 1.74 -3.87 -2.19
N ASP A 36 1.54 -3.29 -1.01
CA ASP A 36 2.62 -2.73 -0.21
C ASP A 36 2.28 -2.74 1.29
N LYS A 37 3.30 -2.71 2.14
CA LYS A 37 3.21 -2.81 3.60
C LYS A 37 4.31 -1.99 4.27
N TRP A 38 3.95 -1.11 5.19
CA TRP A 38 4.92 -0.30 5.93
C TRP A 38 4.46 -0.03 7.36
N THR A 39 5.42 0.23 8.25
CA THR A 39 5.14 0.68 9.62
C THR A 39 5.16 2.20 9.67
N VAL A 40 4.19 2.79 10.37
CA VAL A 40 4.15 4.23 10.67
C VAL A 40 4.29 4.42 12.16
N VAL A 41 5.23 5.28 12.55
CA VAL A 41 5.42 5.69 13.94
C VAL A 41 4.81 7.07 14.14
N LYS A 42 3.88 7.18 15.07
CA LYS A 42 3.25 8.45 15.47
C LYS A 42 3.16 8.51 16.99
N ASP A 43 3.72 9.57 17.57
CA ASP A 43 3.68 9.82 19.02
C ASP A 43 4.19 8.63 19.86
N GLY A 44 5.26 7.97 19.39
CA GLY A 44 5.85 6.79 20.04
C GLY A 44 5.06 5.48 19.87
N LYS A 45 3.93 5.51 19.16
CA LYS A 45 3.14 4.32 18.82
C LYS A 45 3.38 3.92 17.38
N GLU A 46 3.57 2.62 17.16
CA GLU A 46 3.72 2.05 15.82
C GLU A 46 2.41 1.44 15.37
N HIS A 47 1.94 1.76 14.17
CA HIS A 47 0.84 1.08 13.51
C HIS A 47 1.30 0.59 12.14
N LEU A 48 0.62 -0.41 11.59
CA LEU A 48 0.95 -0.94 10.27
C LEU A 48 -0.02 -0.34 9.25
N GLU A 49 0.46 -0.03 8.06
CA GLU A 49 -0.39 0.38 6.95
C GLU A 49 -0.11 -0.51 5.74
N LEU A 50 -1.14 -0.72 4.94
CA LEU A 50 -1.08 -1.48 3.69
C LEU A 50 -1.68 -0.69 2.55
N LEU A 51 -1.20 -1.00 1.36
CA LEU A 51 -1.91 -0.76 0.12
C LEU A 51 -2.37 -2.11 -0.41
N ILE A 52 -3.68 -2.32 -0.53
CA ILE A 52 -4.25 -3.56 -1.09
C ILE A 52 -4.90 -3.26 -2.44
N VAL A 53 -4.97 -4.28 -3.30
CA VAL A 53 -5.55 -4.17 -4.65
C VAL A 53 -6.45 -5.36 -4.97
N ASP A 54 -7.56 -5.13 -5.66
CA ASP A 54 -8.47 -6.19 -6.11
C ASP A 54 -8.12 -6.70 -7.52
N ALA A 55 -8.86 -7.71 -7.99
CA ALA A 55 -8.69 -8.28 -9.33
C ALA A 55 -8.99 -7.31 -10.49
N LYS A 56 -9.58 -6.14 -10.21
CA LYS A 56 -9.86 -5.09 -11.20
C LYS A 56 -8.79 -3.99 -11.17
N GLY A 57 -7.81 -4.06 -10.28
CA GLY A 57 -6.75 -3.07 -10.15
C GLY A 57 -7.18 -1.80 -9.40
N HIS A 58 -8.30 -1.83 -8.68
CA HIS A 58 -8.65 -0.77 -7.73
C HIS A 58 -7.88 -1.01 -6.45
N ASP A 59 -7.23 0.04 -5.93
CA ASP A 59 -6.51 -0.03 -4.67
C ASP A 59 -7.22 0.75 -3.57
N ILE A 60 -6.91 0.41 -2.31
CA ILE A 60 -7.39 1.10 -1.12
C ILE A 60 -6.35 0.98 -0.02
N GLN A 61 -6.25 2.03 0.81
CA GLN A 61 -5.37 2.04 1.97
C GLN A 61 -6.03 1.30 3.15
N VAL A 62 -5.22 0.55 3.89
CA VAL A 62 -5.62 -0.12 5.14
C VAL A 62 -4.71 0.34 6.27
N LEU A 63 -5.29 0.60 7.43
CA LEU A 63 -4.58 0.89 8.68
C LEU A 63 -4.84 -0.23 9.68
N ILE A 64 -3.77 -0.82 10.19
CA ILE A 64 -3.77 -1.77 11.30
C ILE A 64 -3.34 -1.05 12.57
N PRO A 65 -4.25 -0.84 13.54
CA PRO A 65 -3.89 -0.24 14.83
C PRO A 65 -2.76 -0.96 15.55
N THR A 66 -2.02 -0.23 16.39
CA THR A 66 -0.89 -0.74 17.19
C THR A 66 -1.21 -2.05 17.93
N ALA A 67 -2.44 -2.17 18.45
CA ALA A 67 -2.90 -3.36 19.18
C ALA A 67 -2.81 -4.66 18.37
N TYR A 68 -2.91 -4.58 17.04
CA TYR A 68 -2.90 -5.75 16.16
C TYR A 68 -1.65 -5.84 15.28
N LYS A 69 -0.74 -4.84 15.35
CA LYS A 69 0.48 -4.78 14.54
C LYS A 69 1.32 -6.04 14.66
N SER A 70 1.61 -6.49 15.88
CA SER A 70 2.53 -7.61 16.14
C SER A 70 2.06 -8.94 15.53
N VAL A 71 0.74 -9.13 15.41
CA VAL A 71 0.12 -10.30 14.79
C VAL A 71 0.19 -10.18 13.27
N TYR A 72 -0.40 -9.12 12.73
CA TYR A 72 -0.59 -8.99 11.29
C TYR A 72 0.68 -8.64 10.52
N ASP A 73 1.69 -8.06 11.17
CA ASP A 73 2.97 -7.84 10.52
C ASP A 73 3.67 -9.16 10.14
N LYS A 74 3.46 -10.22 10.93
CA LYS A 74 3.98 -11.56 10.62
C LYS A 74 3.08 -12.34 9.67
N THR A 75 1.76 -12.12 9.74
CA THR A 75 0.78 -12.88 8.94
C THR A 75 0.62 -12.34 7.51
N LEU A 76 0.78 -11.03 7.33
CA LEU A 76 0.52 -10.38 6.04
C LEU A 76 1.81 -10.15 5.29
N GLU A 77 1.88 -10.72 4.10
CA GLU A 77 3.04 -10.66 3.23
C GLU A 77 2.70 -9.88 1.95
N VAL A 78 3.66 -9.07 1.50
CA VAL A 78 3.54 -8.35 0.23
C VAL A 78 3.51 -9.37 -0.91
N ASN A 79 2.70 -9.11 -1.93
CA ASN A 79 2.39 -9.99 -3.07
C ASN A 79 1.51 -11.20 -2.77
N SER A 80 1.19 -11.48 -1.51
CA SER A 80 0.24 -12.54 -1.15
C SER A 80 -1.22 -12.08 -1.29
N THR A 81 -2.12 -13.02 -1.58
CA THR A 81 -3.57 -12.74 -1.70
C THR A 81 -4.34 -13.25 -0.49
N TYR A 82 -5.41 -12.55 -0.12
CA TYR A 82 -6.21 -12.81 1.06
C TYR A 82 -7.70 -12.53 0.78
N THR A 83 -8.58 -13.22 1.49
CA THR A 83 -9.98 -12.84 1.65
C THR A 83 -10.13 -12.06 2.97
N LEU A 84 -10.55 -10.79 2.89
CA LEU A 84 -10.73 -9.90 4.04
C LEU A 84 -12.20 -9.76 4.41
N THR A 85 -12.54 -9.81 5.70
CA THR A 85 -13.89 -9.52 6.22
C THR A 85 -13.84 -8.76 7.56
N ASN A 86 -14.96 -8.15 7.96
CA ASN A 86 -15.17 -7.51 9.28
C ASN A 86 -14.18 -6.35 9.60
N PHE A 87 -13.86 -5.51 8.62
CA PHE A 87 -13.10 -4.27 8.80
C PHE A 87 -14.04 -3.07 8.85
N HIS A 88 -13.56 -1.96 9.40
CA HIS A 88 -14.32 -0.71 9.46
C HIS A 88 -13.94 0.21 8.28
N VAL A 89 -14.92 0.86 7.67
CA VAL A 89 -14.71 1.78 6.54
C VAL A 89 -14.78 3.21 7.05
N VAL A 90 -13.77 4.03 6.75
CA VAL A 90 -13.75 5.44 7.13
C VAL A 90 -13.34 6.31 5.95
N LYS A 91 -13.72 7.58 5.95
CA LYS A 91 -13.31 8.54 4.91
C LYS A 91 -11.79 8.74 4.92
N ASN A 92 -11.24 8.91 3.73
CA ASN A 92 -9.81 9.09 3.52
C ASN A 92 -9.42 10.57 3.51
N ASP A 93 -9.52 11.22 4.68
CA ASP A 93 -9.26 12.67 4.84
C ASP A 93 -7.80 12.99 5.22
N VAL A 94 -6.87 12.12 4.81
CA VAL A 94 -5.43 12.34 5.04
C VAL A 94 -4.88 13.35 4.03
N LEU A 95 -3.90 14.15 4.46
CA LEU A 95 -3.25 15.16 3.62
C LEU A 95 -2.53 14.56 2.40
N PHE A 96 -1.93 13.38 2.57
CA PHE A 96 -1.24 12.65 1.51
C PHE A 96 -1.82 11.25 1.42
N LYS A 97 -2.43 10.94 0.28
CA LYS A 97 -3.14 9.69 0.04
C LYS A 97 -2.24 8.74 -0.75
N VAL A 98 -2.23 7.47 -0.37
CA VAL A 98 -1.54 6.41 -1.11
C VAL A 98 -2.43 5.84 -2.22
N SER A 99 -3.75 5.97 -2.07
CA SER A 99 -4.76 5.53 -3.02
C SER A 99 -5.76 6.66 -3.28
N ASP A 100 -6.31 6.71 -4.49
CA ASP A 100 -7.37 7.65 -4.86
C ASP A 100 -8.74 7.30 -4.27
N HIS A 101 -8.85 6.15 -3.59
CA HIS A 101 -10.10 5.73 -3.03
C HIS A 101 -10.60 6.73 -1.96
N LYS A 102 -11.90 7.08 -2.03
CA LYS A 102 -12.55 8.04 -1.12
C LYS A 102 -12.54 7.60 0.34
N TYR A 103 -12.44 6.29 0.54
CA TYR A 103 -12.45 5.63 1.84
C TYR A 103 -11.14 4.87 2.06
N LYS A 104 -10.82 4.61 3.32
CA LYS A 104 -9.77 3.70 3.77
C LYS A 104 -10.35 2.70 4.76
N LEU A 105 -9.65 1.60 4.96
CA LEU A 105 -10.07 0.53 5.86
C LEU A 105 -9.30 0.62 7.18
N ILE A 106 -9.99 0.39 8.29
CA ILE A 106 -9.41 0.26 9.63
C ILE A 106 -9.62 -1.17 10.10
N TRP A 107 -8.54 -1.82 10.50
CA TRP A 107 -8.59 -3.15 11.10
C TRP A 107 -9.27 -3.08 12.47
N THR A 108 -10.14 -4.05 12.73
CA THR A 108 -10.81 -4.23 14.02
C THR A 108 -10.44 -5.59 14.61
N GLY A 109 -10.75 -5.81 15.89
CA GLY A 109 -10.50 -7.10 16.53
C GLY A 109 -11.25 -8.28 15.90
N GLY A 110 -12.31 -8.01 15.13
CA GLY A 110 -13.08 -9.04 14.42
C GLY A 110 -12.65 -9.27 12.97
N THR A 111 -11.71 -8.47 12.45
CA THR A 111 -11.27 -8.56 11.05
C THR A 111 -10.52 -9.85 10.80
N THR A 112 -10.88 -10.55 9.73
CA THR A 112 -10.19 -11.78 9.32
C THR A 112 -9.47 -11.59 8.00
N ALA A 113 -8.31 -12.23 7.88
CA ALA A 113 -7.56 -12.36 6.64
C ALA A 113 -7.27 -13.85 6.44
N VAL A 114 -8.01 -14.48 5.53
CA VAL A 114 -7.98 -15.93 5.28
C VAL A 114 -7.72 -16.22 3.80
N ASP A 115 -7.77 -17.48 3.39
CA ASP A 115 -7.60 -17.91 2.00
C ASP A 115 -6.29 -17.45 1.35
N VAL A 116 -5.19 -17.60 2.09
CA VAL A 116 -3.87 -17.14 1.65
C VAL A 116 -3.51 -17.77 0.31
N ASN A 117 -3.27 -16.93 -0.70
CA ASN A 117 -2.90 -17.33 -2.06
C ASN A 117 -3.91 -18.23 -2.78
N LEU A 118 -5.16 -18.31 -2.31
CA LEU A 118 -6.22 -19.05 -3.00
C LEU A 118 -6.96 -18.21 -4.05
N ASN A 119 -6.82 -16.88 -3.98
CA ASN A 119 -7.43 -15.96 -4.93
C ASN A 119 -6.42 -15.63 -6.04
N ASP A 120 -6.79 -15.87 -7.30
CA ASP A 120 -5.99 -15.48 -8.46
C ASP A 120 -6.22 -13.99 -8.78
N ILE A 121 -5.29 -13.17 -8.29
CA ILE A 121 -5.20 -11.75 -8.59
C ILE A 121 -3.86 -11.58 -9.29
N SER A 122 -3.73 -10.71 -10.29
CA SER A 122 -2.45 -10.48 -10.99
C SER A 122 -1.63 -9.35 -10.35
N ASN A 123 -0.30 -9.45 -10.37
CA ASN A 123 0.60 -8.44 -9.78
C ASN A 123 0.86 -7.26 -10.73
N THR A 124 0.26 -7.28 -11.92
CA THR A 124 0.57 -6.34 -13.01
C THR A 124 -0.05 -4.96 -12.87
N HIS A 125 -0.87 -4.71 -11.83
CA HIS A 125 -1.62 -3.46 -11.68
C HIS A 125 -0.81 -2.28 -11.10
N ILE A 126 0.51 -2.26 -11.24
CA ILE A 126 1.32 -1.10 -10.83
C ILE A 126 1.19 -0.01 -11.89
N LYS A 127 0.51 1.08 -11.53
CA LYS A 127 0.39 2.28 -12.36
C LYS A 127 1.57 3.21 -12.10
N TYR A 128 2.47 3.32 -13.07
CA TYR A 128 3.59 4.26 -13.05
C TYR A 128 3.22 5.56 -13.75
N LYS A 129 3.60 6.69 -13.15
CA LYS A 129 3.42 8.02 -13.69
C LYS A 129 4.63 8.39 -14.56
N PRO A 130 4.44 8.77 -15.83
CA PRO A 130 5.54 9.21 -16.69
C PRO A 130 6.19 10.49 -16.16
N PHE A 131 7.51 10.59 -16.31
CA PHE A 131 8.26 11.77 -15.82
C PHE A 131 7.81 13.05 -16.51
N ALA A 132 7.45 12.97 -17.80
CA ALA A 132 6.92 14.10 -18.56
C ALA A 132 5.66 14.73 -17.91
N GLU A 133 4.77 13.90 -17.35
CA GLU A 133 3.56 14.39 -16.68
C GLU A 133 3.87 15.05 -15.34
N ILE A 134 4.89 14.57 -14.62
CA ILE A 134 5.34 15.14 -13.35
C ILE A 134 5.98 16.51 -13.61
N VAL A 135 6.92 16.59 -14.56
CA VAL A 135 7.62 17.84 -14.93
C VAL A 135 6.63 18.88 -15.47
N SER A 136 5.61 18.46 -16.23
CA SER A 136 4.55 19.35 -16.72
C SER A 136 3.48 19.69 -15.68
N SER A 137 3.67 19.33 -14.40
CA SER A 137 2.73 19.60 -13.31
C SER A 137 1.32 19.02 -13.54
N LYS A 138 1.19 17.98 -14.37
CA LYS A 138 -0.06 17.25 -14.62
C LYS A 138 -0.27 16.13 -13.59
N TRP A 139 -0.27 16.47 -12.31
CA TRP A 139 -0.43 15.53 -11.22
C TRP A 139 -1.21 16.16 -10.05
N ARG A 140 -1.78 15.31 -9.19
CA ARG A 140 -2.49 15.77 -8.00
C ARG A 140 -1.54 15.88 -6.81
N PRO A 141 -1.44 17.04 -6.15
CA PRO A 141 -0.48 17.27 -5.06
C PRO A 141 -0.72 16.41 -3.81
N ASP A 142 -1.94 15.93 -3.62
CA ASP A 142 -2.36 15.15 -2.46
C ASP A 142 -2.27 13.63 -2.67
N LEU A 143 -1.89 13.15 -3.86
CA LEU A 143 -1.82 11.71 -4.18
C LEU A 143 -0.38 11.28 -4.44
N LEU A 144 0.06 10.22 -3.76
CA LEU A 144 1.34 9.57 -4.04
C LEU A 144 1.32 8.88 -5.41
N VAL A 145 2.41 9.04 -6.15
CA VAL A 145 2.59 8.43 -7.48
C VAL A 145 3.76 7.46 -7.47
N ASN A 146 3.64 6.38 -8.25
CA ASN A 146 4.76 5.48 -8.51
C ASN A 146 5.54 5.99 -9.71
N VAL A 147 6.86 5.98 -9.62
CA VAL A 147 7.75 6.35 -10.72
C VAL A 147 8.78 5.25 -10.95
N ILE A 148 9.19 5.09 -12.21
CA ILE A 148 10.24 4.14 -12.60
C ILE A 148 11.20 4.84 -13.55
N GLY A 149 12.50 4.62 -13.35
CA GLY A 149 13.54 5.22 -14.16
C GLY A 149 14.92 4.70 -13.78
N VAL A 150 15.93 5.19 -14.49
CA VAL A 150 17.33 4.86 -14.27
C VAL A 150 17.94 5.89 -13.34
N VAL A 151 18.56 5.45 -12.24
CA VAL A 151 19.31 6.34 -11.35
C VAL A 151 20.55 6.82 -12.11
N GLN A 152 20.70 8.14 -12.23
CA GLN A 152 21.83 8.75 -12.93
C GLN A 152 22.92 9.19 -11.97
N ASP A 153 22.55 9.87 -10.89
CA ASP A 153 23.48 10.44 -9.92
C ASP A 153 22.87 10.40 -8.52
N MET A 154 23.70 10.23 -7.50
CA MET A 154 23.28 10.21 -6.10
C MET A 154 24.02 11.32 -5.36
N GLY A 155 23.26 12.30 -4.87
CA GLY A 155 23.73 13.42 -4.07
C GLY A 155 23.99 13.07 -2.60
N TYR A 156 24.66 14.00 -1.92
CA TYR A 156 25.24 13.83 -0.59
C TYR A 156 24.22 13.55 0.53
N CYS A 157 24.57 12.60 1.40
CA CYS A 157 23.91 12.30 2.66
C CYS A 157 24.21 13.38 3.71
N GLN A 158 23.26 14.28 4.01
CA GLN A 158 23.46 15.21 5.13
C GLN A 158 23.09 14.53 6.45
N LEU A 159 24.09 14.26 7.29
CA LEU A 159 23.93 13.93 8.69
C LEU A 159 24.05 15.24 9.50
N ASN A 160 22.96 16.00 9.59
CA ASN A 160 22.96 17.17 10.46
C ASN A 160 22.80 16.69 11.90
N GLU A 161 23.67 17.12 12.82
CA GLU A 161 23.59 16.78 14.25
C GLU A 161 22.16 17.06 14.77
N GLY A 162 21.40 16.00 15.02
CA GLY A 162 20.00 16.07 15.48
C GLY A 162 18.89 16.16 14.42
N LYS A 163 19.17 16.03 13.11
CA LYS A 163 18.12 16.03 12.06
C LYS A 163 18.24 14.86 11.06
N LYS A 164 17.07 14.53 10.50
CA LYS A 164 16.76 13.49 9.50
C LYS A 164 17.84 13.33 8.44
N LEU A 165 18.30 12.10 8.20
CA LEU A 165 19.21 11.77 7.11
C LEU A 165 18.48 12.05 5.79
N GLN A 166 19.04 12.92 4.95
CA GLN A 166 18.49 13.23 3.64
C GLN A 166 19.40 12.66 2.55
N VAL A 167 18.83 11.91 1.61
CA VAL A 167 19.52 11.43 0.41
C VAL A 167 18.83 12.02 -0.80
N ASN A 168 19.61 12.66 -1.66
CA ASN A 168 19.10 13.17 -2.93
C ASN A 168 19.64 12.28 -4.04
N PHE A 169 18.86 12.02 -5.08
CA PHE A 169 19.38 11.40 -6.29
C PHE A 169 18.59 11.86 -7.50
N THR A 170 19.19 11.74 -8.66
CA THR A 170 18.57 12.06 -9.93
C THR A 170 18.23 10.79 -10.68
N MET A 171 17.07 10.78 -11.31
CA MET A 171 16.63 9.70 -12.18
C MET A 171 16.32 10.23 -13.56
N LYS A 172 16.54 9.39 -14.57
CA LYS A 172 16.07 9.62 -15.92
C LYS A 172 14.99 8.62 -16.32
N ASP A 173 14.04 9.08 -17.12
CA ASP A 173 13.10 8.18 -17.82
C ASP A 173 13.90 7.24 -18.75
N ILE A 174 13.31 6.13 -19.15
CA ILE A 174 13.91 5.11 -20.03
C ILE A 174 14.35 5.70 -21.37
N ARG A 175 13.67 6.76 -21.82
CA ARG A 175 14.02 7.52 -23.04
C ARG A 175 15.09 8.59 -22.83
N PHE A 176 15.61 8.72 -21.61
CA PHE A 176 16.57 9.73 -21.16
C PHE A 176 16.16 11.18 -21.44
N SER A 177 14.89 11.43 -21.73
CA SER A 177 14.38 12.74 -22.16
C SER A 177 14.02 13.66 -20.99
N TYR A 178 13.81 13.10 -19.80
CA TYR A 178 13.40 13.84 -18.60
C TYR A 178 14.22 13.36 -17.41
N THR A 179 14.64 14.31 -16.57
CA THR A 179 15.31 14.06 -15.30
C THR A 179 14.40 14.47 -14.15
N LEU A 180 14.27 13.62 -13.13
CA LEU A 180 13.64 13.95 -11.85
C LEU A 180 14.70 13.97 -10.75
N VAL A 181 14.66 15.00 -9.91
CA VAL A 181 15.41 15.04 -8.66
C VAL A 181 14.51 14.48 -7.56
N ILE A 182 14.97 13.45 -6.87
CA ILE A 182 14.28 12.78 -5.78
C ILE A 182 14.99 13.12 -4.48
N ILE A 183 14.20 13.45 -3.46
CA ILE A 183 14.66 13.75 -2.11
C ILE A 183 14.04 12.72 -1.17
N LEU A 184 14.87 11.87 -0.57
CA LEU A 184 14.50 10.94 0.50
C LEU A 184 14.83 11.58 1.84
N GLN A 185 13.87 11.60 2.76
CA GLN A 185 14.10 12.01 4.14
C GLN A 185 13.84 10.84 5.10
N TYR A 186 14.88 10.37 5.77
CA TYR A 186 14.81 9.32 6.79
C TYR A 186 14.69 9.93 8.20
N LEU A 187 13.71 9.47 8.97
CA LEU A 187 13.75 9.53 10.43
C LEU A 187 14.40 8.23 10.93
N LEU A 188 15.53 8.30 11.63
CA LEU A 188 16.11 7.17 12.36
C LEU A 188 15.80 7.33 13.86
N PRO A 189 15.76 6.24 14.67
CA PRO A 189 16.03 4.84 14.34
C PRO A 189 14.78 3.94 14.44
N TYR A 190 14.83 2.75 13.85
CA TYR A 190 13.80 1.70 13.82
C TYR A 190 12.73 1.85 12.72
N ASN A 191 12.88 0.96 11.72
CA ASN A 191 11.92 0.59 10.68
C ASN A 191 11.63 1.63 9.59
N PHE A 192 12.25 1.38 8.44
CA PHE A 192 11.89 1.78 7.07
C PHE A 192 10.83 2.88 6.94
N PHE A 193 11.31 4.11 6.79
CA PHE A 193 10.49 5.23 6.35
C PHE A 193 10.87 5.62 4.93
N LEU A 194 10.25 4.96 3.95
CA LEU A 194 10.20 5.44 2.56
C LEU A 194 9.05 6.45 2.44
N ARG A 195 9.20 7.64 3.03
CA ARG A 195 8.44 8.80 2.53
C ARG A 195 9.27 9.45 1.45
N VAL A 196 9.01 9.02 0.23
CA VAL A 196 9.45 9.70 -0.96
C VAL A 196 8.33 10.64 -1.38
N PHE A 197 8.61 11.94 -1.50
CA PHE A 197 7.97 12.70 -2.57
C PHE A 197 8.33 11.97 -3.88
N ASN A 198 7.40 11.22 -4.46
CA ASN A 198 7.55 10.18 -5.53
C ASN A 198 7.97 8.79 -5.06
N GLN A 199 7.03 7.89 -4.77
CA GLN A 199 7.39 6.54 -4.36
C GLN A 199 8.09 5.75 -5.48
N LEU A 200 9.36 5.41 -5.23
CA LEU A 200 10.11 4.37 -5.91
C LEU A 200 10.01 3.09 -5.08
N LYS A 201 9.51 2.02 -5.71
CA LYS A 201 9.88 0.67 -5.31
C LYS A 201 11.19 0.33 -6.01
N PHE A 202 12.26 0.12 -5.24
CA PHE A 202 13.46 -0.52 -5.73
C PHE A 202 13.20 -2.02 -5.90
N LEU A 203 13.27 -2.53 -7.12
CA LEU A 203 13.90 -3.81 -7.40
C LEU A 203 15.26 -3.47 -8.02
N SER A 204 16.35 -3.69 -7.29
CA SER A 204 17.65 -3.90 -7.93
C SER A 204 18.09 -5.32 -7.63
N CYS A 205 17.98 -6.19 -8.63
CA CYS A 205 19.07 -7.11 -8.90
C CYS A 205 20.30 -6.27 -9.25
N TYR A 206 21.37 -6.42 -8.48
CA TYR A 206 22.69 -6.74 -9.00
C TYR A 206 23.54 -7.26 -7.83
N ASP A 207 23.70 -8.57 -7.77
CA ASP A 207 24.95 -9.16 -7.28
C ASP A 207 26.07 -8.64 -8.19
N SER A 208 27.16 -8.13 -7.61
CA SER A 208 28.56 -8.30 -8.06
C SER A 208 29.47 -7.25 -7.39
N LEU A 209 29.99 -7.58 -6.20
CA LEU A 209 31.42 -7.75 -5.88
C LEU A 209 31.58 -7.92 -4.35
#